data_AF-A0A178KLK9-F1
#
_entry.id   AF-A0A178KLK9-F1
#
_cell.length_a   1.000
_cell.length_b   1.000
_cell.length_c   1.000
_cell.angle_alpha   90.00
_cell.angle_beta   90.00
_cell.angle_gamma   90.00
#
_symmetry.space_group_name_H-M   'P 1'
#
loop_
_entity.id
_entity.type
_entity.pdbx_description
1 polymer ?
#
loop_
_entity_poly.entity_id
_entity_poly.type
_entity_poly.pdbx_seq_one_letter_code
_entity_poly.pdbx_strand_id
1 'polypeptide(L)'
;MKLYIPVFLAVLLSGCSASNYQDELAVEIITEKLSKNGPSMFCDQPEYVACYKISQKRCMLEVSTGSDICDKKAKNKFANVSLSNLESYSEYYSFCLVMKHAMKYPSELEEIGACLEGVEFDDDKGLRSLFK
;
A
#
# COMPACT_ATOMS: atom_id res chain seq x y z
N MET A 1 9.17 59.92 -34.60
CA MET A 1 9.41 59.76 -33.16
C MET A 1 9.09 58.31 -32.81
N LYS A 2 10.10 57.54 -32.40
CA LYS A 2 9.99 56.13 -32.02
C LYS A 2 9.22 56.01 -30.70
N LEU A 3 8.38 55.00 -30.55
CA LEU A 3 8.08 54.36 -29.26
C LEU A 3 7.61 52.91 -29.54
N TYR A 4 8.59 52.03 -29.59
CA TYR A 4 8.47 50.59 -29.30
C TYR A 4 8.65 50.40 -27.78
N ILE A 5 8.21 49.24 -27.25
CA ILE A 5 8.52 48.58 -25.93
C ILE A 5 7.22 48.32 -25.11
N PRO A 6 6.97 47.11 -24.54
CA PRO A 6 7.08 45.71 -25.03
C PRO A 6 5.78 44.88 -24.68
N VAL A 7 5.33 43.89 -25.44
CA VAL A 7 5.69 42.45 -25.37
C VAL A 7 5.84 41.87 -23.95
N PHE A 8 4.86 41.02 -23.61
CA PHE A 8 4.95 39.79 -22.79
C PHE A 8 5.52 39.88 -21.37
N LEU A 9 4.64 39.92 -20.37
CA LEU A 9 4.98 39.45 -19.02
C LEU A 9 3.72 39.10 -18.21
N ALA A 10 3.05 37.99 -18.55
CA ALA A 10 1.96 37.46 -17.73
C ALA A 10 1.69 35.95 -17.91
N VAL A 11 2.69 35.14 -18.25
CA VAL A 11 2.53 33.66 -18.32
C VAL A 11 3.74 32.95 -17.73
N LEU A 12 4.04 33.16 -16.45
CA LEU A 12 5.01 32.33 -15.71
C LEU A 12 4.66 32.24 -14.21
N LEU A 13 3.42 31.90 -13.85
CA LEU A 13 3.09 31.57 -12.45
C LEU A 13 2.21 30.32 -12.27
N SER A 14 1.91 29.56 -13.32
CA SER A 14 1.14 28.31 -13.23
C SER A 14 1.98 27.04 -13.20
N GLY A 15 3.31 27.15 -13.07
CA GLY A 15 4.23 26.01 -13.18
C GLY A 15 4.47 25.18 -11.90
N CYS A 16 4.01 25.62 -10.72
CA CYS A 16 4.39 24.98 -9.44
C CYS A 16 3.25 24.27 -8.70
N SER A 17 2.03 24.23 -9.24
CA SER A 17 0.86 23.65 -8.55
C SER A 17 0.34 22.33 -9.15
N ALA A 18 0.80 21.94 -10.34
CA ALA A 18 0.34 20.71 -10.99
C ALA A 18 1.00 19.43 -10.43
N SER A 19 2.27 19.50 -9.98
CA SER A 19 2.98 18.33 -9.43
C SER A 19 2.40 17.90 -8.07
N ASN A 20 2.17 18.86 -7.17
CA ASN A 20 1.67 18.55 -5.82
C ASN A 20 0.29 17.89 -5.84
N TYR A 21 -0.58 18.25 -6.81
CA TYR A 21 -1.90 17.65 -6.94
C TYR A 21 -1.85 16.20 -7.40
N GLN A 22 -0.97 15.86 -8.36
CA GLN A 22 -0.80 14.49 -8.83
C GLN A 22 -0.22 13.59 -7.73
N ASP A 23 0.71 14.14 -6.95
CA ASP A 23 1.35 13.45 -5.83
C ASP A 23 0.37 13.18 -4.68
N GLU A 24 -0.45 14.17 -4.32
CA GLU A 24 -1.52 14.01 -3.32
C GLU A 24 -2.56 12.97 -3.77
N LEU A 25 -2.98 13.02 -5.05
CA LEU A 25 -3.91 12.05 -5.61
C LEU A 25 -3.34 10.63 -5.60
N ALA A 26 -2.06 10.45 -5.92
CA ALA A 26 -1.41 9.14 -5.88
C ALA A 26 -1.37 8.57 -4.45
N VAL A 27 -1.04 9.41 -3.46
CA VAL A 27 -1.07 9.04 -2.03
C VAL A 27 -2.47 8.63 -1.61
N GLU A 28 -3.49 9.42 -1.95
CA GLU A 28 -4.88 9.11 -1.63
C GLU A 28 -5.32 7.77 -2.24
N ILE A 29 -5.06 7.56 -3.53
CA ILE A 29 -5.43 6.32 -4.23
C ILE A 29 -4.75 5.10 -3.59
N ILE A 30 -3.44 5.17 -3.33
CA ILE A 30 -2.68 4.03 -2.78
C ILE A 30 -3.15 3.72 -1.36
N THR A 31 -3.33 4.73 -0.50
CA THR A 31 -3.82 4.52 0.86
C THR A 31 -5.26 3.99 0.91
N GLU A 32 -6.13 4.46 0.02
CA GLU A 32 -7.49 3.93 -0.14
C GLU A 32 -7.47 2.47 -0.59
N LYS A 33 -6.66 2.14 -1.61
CA LYS A 33 -6.54 0.78 -2.12
C LYS A 33 -5.94 -0.17 -1.09
N LEU A 34 -4.95 0.26 -0.32
CA LEU A 34 -4.42 -0.54 0.79
C LEU A 34 -5.52 -0.87 1.81
N SER A 35 -6.31 0.13 2.22
CA SER A 35 -7.41 -0.07 3.16
C SER A 35 -8.45 -1.09 2.65
N LYS A 36 -8.84 -1.00 1.38
CA LYS A 36 -9.88 -1.85 0.77
C LYS A 36 -9.40 -3.23 0.34
N ASN A 37 -8.25 -3.27 -0.32
CA ASN A 37 -7.77 -4.42 -1.08
C ASN A 37 -6.44 -4.98 -0.53
N GLY A 38 -5.86 -4.39 0.52
CA GLY A 38 -4.61 -4.85 1.14
C GLY A 38 -4.51 -6.36 1.38
N PRO A 39 -5.56 -7.04 1.90
CA PRO A 39 -5.55 -8.50 2.05
C PRO A 39 -5.29 -9.27 0.75
N SER A 40 -5.78 -8.77 -0.39
CA SER A 40 -5.63 -9.43 -1.69
C SER A 40 -4.20 -9.43 -2.21
N MET A 41 -3.34 -8.50 -1.76
CA MET A 41 -1.92 -8.47 -2.10
C MET A 41 -1.20 -9.76 -1.67
N PHE A 42 -1.67 -10.37 -0.58
CA PHE A 42 -1.11 -11.60 -0.02
C PHE A 42 -1.94 -12.82 -0.42
N CYS A 43 -3.26 -12.76 -0.25
CA CYS A 43 -4.10 -13.95 -0.42
C CYS A 43 -4.24 -14.40 -1.87
N ASP A 44 -3.97 -13.54 -2.84
CA ASP A 44 -3.94 -13.97 -4.24
C ASP A 44 -2.61 -14.63 -4.62
N GLN A 45 -1.61 -14.65 -3.72
CA GLN A 45 -0.32 -15.32 -3.88
C GLN A 45 -0.42 -16.79 -3.40
N PRO A 46 -0.34 -17.78 -4.32
CA PRO A 46 -0.46 -19.19 -3.96
C PRO A 46 0.55 -19.62 -2.90
N GLU A 47 1.76 -19.09 -2.97
CA GLU A 47 2.90 -19.39 -2.10
C GLU A 47 2.62 -18.90 -0.67
N TYR A 48 2.10 -17.68 -0.53
CA TYR A 48 1.64 -17.16 0.76
C TYR A 48 0.55 -18.06 1.36
N VAL A 49 -0.47 -18.37 0.57
CA VAL A 49 -1.60 -19.20 1.01
C VAL A 49 -1.15 -20.62 1.38
N ALA A 50 -0.17 -21.16 0.66
CA ALA A 50 0.41 -22.47 0.91
C ALA A 50 1.13 -22.54 2.26
N CYS A 51 1.82 -21.47 2.69
CA CYS A 51 2.47 -21.42 4.00
C CYS A 51 1.48 -21.61 5.16
N TYR A 52 0.25 -21.13 5.01
CA TYR A 52 -0.81 -21.29 6.01
C TYR A 52 -1.66 -22.56 5.80
N LYS A 53 -1.45 -23.31 4.70
CA LYS A 53 -2.21 -24.51 4.33
C LYS A 53 -3.74 -24.28 4.30
N ILE A 54 -4.16 -23.09 3.87
CA ILE A 54 -5.57 -22.69 3.76
C ILE A 54 -5.98 -22.46 2.30
N SER A 55 -7.26 -22.20 2.06
CA SER A 55 -7.72 -21.71 0.75
C SER A 55 -7.57 -20.19 0.64
N GLN A 56 -7.48 -19.67 -0.59
CA GLN A 56 -7.48 -18.21 -0.84
C GLN A 56 -8.69 -17.52 -0.20
N LYS A 57 -9.89 -18.12 -0.30
CA LYS A 57 -11.10 -17.61 0.34
C LYS A 57 -10.97 -17.52 1.86
N ARG A 58 -10.37 -18.54 2.48
CA ARG A 58 -10.13 -18.54 3.93
C ARG A 58 -9.07 -17.49 4.31
N CYS A 59 -7.99 -17.37 3.54
CA CYS A 59 -7.00 -16.32 3.71
C CYS A 59 -7.66 -14.94 3.69
N MET A 60 -8.48 -14.65 2.66
CA MET A 60 -9.16 -13.36 2.54
C MET A 60 -10.02 -13.05 3.76
N LEU A 61 -10.82 -14.02 4.24
CA LEU A 61 -11.61 -13.86 5.46
C LEU A 61 -10.72 -13.53 6.67
N GLU A 62 -9.61 -14.24 6.82
CA GLU A 62 -8.74 -14.12 7.99
C GLU A 62 -7.93 -12.83 8.02
N VAL A 63 -7.32 -12.46 6.89
CA VAL A 63 -6.49 -11.25 6.77
C VAL A 63 -7.38 -10.00 6.81
N SER A 64 -8.57 -10.03 6.21
CA SER A 64 -9.49 -8.88 6.22
C SER A 64 -9.92 -8.48 7.63
N THR A 65 -10.00 -9.43 8.58
CA THR A 65 -10.33 -9.09 9.98
C THR A 65 -9.27 -8.18 10.63
N GLY A 66 -8.02 -8.25 10.14
CA GLY A 66 -6.92 -7.41 10.61
C GLY A 66 -6.79 -6.07 9.89
N SER A 67 -7.41 -5.91 8.72
CA SER A 67 -7.22 -4.75 7.82
C SER A 67 -7.55 -3.43 8.51
N ASP A 68 -8.74 -3.32 9.11
CA ASP A 68 -9.17 -2.07 9.78
C ASP A 68 -8.23 -1.67 10.94
N ILE A 69 -7.72 -2.67 11.67
CA ILE A 69 -6.80 -2.42 12.78
C ILE A 69 -5.45 -1.95 12.24
N CYS A 70 -4.96 -2.57 11.18
CA CYS A 70 -3.68 -2.22 10.57
C CYS A 70 -3.72 -0.88 9.86
N ASP A 71 -4.81 -0.56 9.18
CA ASP A 71 -5.06 0.76 8.59
C ASP A 71 -5.04 1.86 9.66
N LYS A 72 -5.80 1.68 10.76
CA LYS A 72 -5.79 2.63 11.88
C LYS A 72 -4.40 2.80 12.49
N LYS A 73 -3.67 1.69 12.68
CA LYS A 73 -2.29 1.75 13.20
C LYS A 73 -1.35 2.49 12.25
N ALA A 74 -1.46 2.26 10.95
CA ALA A 74 -0.63 2.93 9.95
C ALA A 74 -0.94 4.43 9.93
N LYS A 75 -2.21 4.82 9.85
CA LYS A 75 -2.63 6.22 9.92
C LYS A 75 -2.19 6.92 11.20
N ASN A 76 -2.25 6.24 12.34
CA ASN A 76 -1.76 6.80 13.61
C ASN A 76 -0.23 6.99 13.64
N LYS A 77 0.52 6.09 13.00
CA LYS A 77 1.99 6.18 12.92
C LYS A 77 2.44 7.26 11.92
N PHE A 78 1.70 7.42 10.83
CA PHE A 78 1.98 8.35 9.74
C PHE A 78 0.82 9.34 9.60
N ALA A 79 0.70 10.26 10.55
CA ALA A 79 -0.44 11.19 10.62
C ALA A 79 -0.64 12.04 9.36
N ASN A 80 0.44 12.31 8.61
CA ASN A 80 0.42 12.98 7.30
C ASN A 80 1.19 12.11 6.30
N VAL A 81 0.47 11.25 5.59
CA VAL A 81 1.06 10.43 4.51
C VAL A 81 1.35 11.35 3.32
N SER A 82 2.54 11.21 2.73
CA SER A 82 3.01 11.92 1.54
C SER A 82 3.84 10.97 0.69
N LEU A 83 4.19 11.36 -0.54
CA LEU A 83 5.04 10.51 -1.39
C LEU A 83 6.36 10.10 -0.71
N SER A 84 6.96 10.99 0.09
CA SER A 84 8.23 10.71 0.77
C SER A 84 8.14 9.63 1.86
N ASN A 85 6.94 9.29 2.34
CA ASN A 85 6.75 8.27 3.38
C ASN A 85 5.75 7.17 2.99
N LEU A 86 5.22 7.21 1.76
CA LEU A 86 4.19 6.28 1.29
C LEU A 86 4.67 4.83 1.28
N GLU A 87 5.93 4.60 0.92
CA GLU A 87 6.58 3.29 0.98
C GLU A 87 6.57 2.76 2.41
N SER A 88 7.13 3.51 3.37
CA SER A 88 7.15 3.12 4.79
C SER A 88 5.76 2.95 5.40
N TYR A 89 4.77 3.74 4.95
CA TYR A 89 3.37 3.55 5.32
C TYR A 89 2.86 2.18 4.83
N SER A 90 3.10 1.87 3.56
CA SER A 90 2.65 0.65 2.88
C SER A 90 3.30 -0.59 3.49
N GLU A 91 4.60 -0.53 3.77
CA GLU A 91 5.36 -1.59 4.46
C GLU A 91 4.83 -1.82 5.87
N TYR A 92 4.59 -0.75 6.63
CA TYR A 92 4.08 -0.89 8.00
C TYR A 92 2.67 -1.50 8.03
N TYR A 93 1.79 -1.06 7.12
CA TYR A 93 0.46 -1.65 6.96
C TYR A 93 0.55 -3.14 6.60
N SER A 94 1.37 -3.48 5.61
CA SER A 94 1.61 -4.84 5.12
C SER A 94 2.17 -5.76 6.20
N PHE A 95 3.20 -5.31 6.91
CA PHE A 95 3.78 -6.04 8.04
C PHE A 95 2.76 -6.27 9.15
N CYS A 96 1.95 -5.26 9.48
CA CYS A 96 0.88 -5.42 10.46
C CYS A 96 -0.11 -6.52 10.06
N LEU A 97 -0.53 -6.56 8.79
CA LEU A 97 -1.44 -7.60 8.28
C LEU A 97 -0.84 -9.00 8.41
N VAL A 98 0.39 -9.18 7.91
CA VAL A 98 1.08 -10.47 7.95
C VAL A 98 1.25 -10.94 9.39
N MET A 99 1.70 -10.07 10.29
CA MET A 99 1.84 -10.42 11.71
C MET A 99 0.50 -10.78 12.35
N LYS A 100 -0.57 -10.03 12.06
CA LYS A 100 -1.91 -10.34 12.57
C LYS A 100 -2.43 -11.69 12.08
N HIS A 101 -2.15 -12.04 10.83
CA HIS A 101 -2.52 -13.33 10.28
C HIS A 101 -1.69 -14.46 10.91
N ALA A 102 -0.37 -14.29 11.01
CA ALA A 102 0.52 -15.24 11.68
C ALA A 102 0.12 -15.51 13.14
N MET A 103 -0.30 -14.47 13.88
CA MET A 103 -0.78 -14.59 15.26
C MET A 103 -2.08 -15.40 15.42
N LYS A 104 -2.80 -15.73 14.34
CA LYS A 104 -3.93 -16.67 14.40
C LYS A 104 -3.49 -18.13 14.54
N TYR A 105 -2.22 -18.41 14.26
CA TYR A 105 -1.62 -19.73 14.24
C TYR A 105 -0.42 -19.78 15.20
N PRO A 106 -0.62 -19.56 16.51
CA PRO A 106 0.48 -19.45 17.47
C PRO A 106 1.30 -20.75 17.58
N SER A 107 0.68 -21.90 17.35
CA SER A 107 1.34 -23.21 17.32
C SER A 107 2.22 -23.43 16.09
N GLU A 108 1.85 -22.83 14.95
CA GLU A 108 2.57 -22.98 13.68
C GLU A 108 3.45 -21.75 13.35
N LEU A 109 3.63 -20.81 14.28
CA LEU A 109 4.26 -19.51 13.99
C LEU A 109 5.69 -19.66 13.42
N GLU A 110 6.48 -20.59 13.98
CA GLU A 110 7.84 -20.87 13.50
C GLU A 110 7.84 -21.50 12.10
N GLU A 111 6.94 -22.46 11.85
CA GLU A 111 6.80 -23.11 10.53
C GLU A 111 6.33 -22.10 9.46
N ILE A 112 5.33 -21.28 9.78
CA ILE A 112 4.82 -20.24 8.90
C ILE A 112 5.91 -19.20 8.63
N GLY A 113 6.64 -18.76 9.66
CA GLY A 113 7.73 -17.80 9.52
C GLY A 113 8.82 -18.31 8.57
N ALA A 114 9.32 -19.52 8.82
CA ALA A 114 10.32 -20.17 7.96
C ALA A 114 9.82 -20.37 6.52
N CYS A 115 8.54 -20.70 6.34
CA CYS A 115 7.96 -20.79 5.01
C CYS A 115 7.94 -19.43 4.29
N LEU A 116 7.45 -18.38 4.97
CA LEU A 116 7.35 -17.03 4.40
C LEU A 116 8.71 -16.42 4.07
N GLU A 117 9.78 -16.74 4.81
CA GLU A 117 11.15 -16.34 4.49
C GLU A 117 11.63 -16.89 3.13
N GLY A 118 11.11 -18.05 2.71
CA GLY A 118 11.42 -18.67 1.43
C GLY A 118 10.46 -18.33 0.29
N VAL A 119 9.43 -17.52 0.55
CA VAL A 119 8.45 -17.13 -0.49
C VAL A 119 9.00 -15.99 -1.33
N GLU A 120 9.06 -16.19 -2.64
CA GLU A 120 9.21 -15.10 -3.61
C GLU A 120 7.82 -14.50 -3.91
N PHE A 121 7.59 -13.26 -3.46
CA PHE A 121 6.35 -12.56 -3.77
C PHE A 121 6.36 -12.03 -5.21
N ASP A 122 5.31 -12.33 -5.97
CA ASP A 122 5.07 -11.71 -7.28
C ASP A 122 4.52 -10.29 -7.04
N ASP A 123 5.41 -9.31 -7.05
CA ASP A 123 5.11 -7.88 -6.84
C ASP A 123 4.09 -7.36 -7.85
N ASP A 124 4.21 -7.76 -9.12
CA ASP A 124 3.28 -7.35 -10.19
C ASP A 124 1.87 -7.87 -9.91
N LYS A 125 1.76 -9.12 -9.42
CA LYS A 125 0.48 -9.69 -9.03
C LYS A 125 -0.06 -9.04 -7.76
N GLY A 126 0.80 -8.74 -6.78
CA GLY A 126 0.43 -8.01 -5.58
C GLY A 126 -0.16 -6.65 -5.93
N LEU A 127 0.52 -5.91 -6.82
CA LEU A 127 0.06 -4.63 -7.33
C LEU A 127 -1.26 -4.76 -8.12
N ARG A 128 -1.35 -5.71 -9.05
CA ARG A 128 -2.61 -5.97 -9.77
C ARG A 128 -3.76 -6.26 -8.82
N SER A 129 -3.54 -7.06 -7.78
CA SER A 129 -4.55 -7.39 -6.77
C SER A 129 -4.97 -6.17 -5.94
N LEU A 130 -4.00 -5.35 -5.53
CA LEU A 130 -4.27 -4.09 -4.84
C LEU A 130 -5.21 -3.18 -5.63
N PHE A 131 -5.05 -3.13 -6.95
CA PHE A 131 -5.80 -2.22 -7.82
C PHE A 131 -7.06 -2.81 -8.48
N LYS A 132 -7.47 -4.03 -8.10
CA LYS A 132 -8.77 -4.60 -8.50
C LYS A 132 -9.95 -3.73 -8.05
#